data_AF-A0A974Y5Y3-F1
#
_entry.id   AF-A0A974Y5Y3-F1
#
_cell.length_a   1.000
_cell.length_b   1.000
_cell.length_c   1.000
_cell.angle_alpha   90.00
_cell.angle_beta   90.00
_cell.angle_gamma   90.00
#
_symmetry.space_group_name_H-M   'P 1'
#
loop_
_entity.id
_entity.type
_entity.pdbx_description
1 polymer ?
#
loop_
_entity_poly.entity_id
_entity_poly.type
_entity_poly.pdbx_seq_one_letter_code
_entity_poly.pdbx_strand_id
1 'polypeptide(L)'
;MLDLAPREAQLTAARSVQDAFAQAFRLTLDAADAARRDGIARLAPPLLDWCRMAAGDEARALRQALLFSGLDQWGQAWSRAYGAGAMTGLSELLGVLRDALDPAAEAAVQAAFARLDADESGAFAFKAELRKSIFVALWHTLIAEEDRDAATALANQLGGLLLGTLQAMPRHGWVVVASTLADIQIRCLAHGLAQDGLAQEMTQQLFAALAQALSAEERKRILGGAGQAVIAWQQAQRATAH
;
A
#
# COMPACT_ATOMS: atom_id res chain seq x y z
N MET A 1 -21.85 -12.74 2.13
CA MET A 1 -20.77 -12.92 3.12
C MET A 1 -20.56 -11.57 3.77
N LEU A 2 -20.61 -11.46 5.11
CA LEU A 2 -20.42 -10.19 5.79
C LEU A 2 -18.95 -9.74 5.62
N ASP A 3 -18.74 -8.48 5.25
CA ASP A 3 -17.41 -7.89 5.23
C ASP A 3 -16.86 -7.81 6.66
N LEU A 4 -15.55 -8.01 6.84
CA LEU A 4 -14.93 -8.13 8.16
C LEU A 4 -15.06 -6.84 8.98
N ALA A 5 -14.99 -5.70 8.31
CA ALA A 5 -15.19 -4.38 8.91
C ALA A 5 -16.00 -3.48 7.95
N PRO A 6 -16.68 -2.43 8.45
CA PRO A 6 -17.26 -1.43 7.57
C PRO A 6 -16.23 -0.83 6.61
N ARG A 7 -16.63 -0.60 5.35
CA ARG A 7 -15.74 -0.06 4.30
C ARG A 7 -15.03 1.23 4.72
N GLU A 8 -15.70 2.11 5.44
CA GLU A 8 -15.11 3.35 5.93
C GLU A 8 -13.95 3.09 6.90
N ALA A 9 -14.10 2.13 7.81
CA ALA A 9 -13.05 1.74 8.74
C ALA A 9 -11.84 1.14 8.00
N GLN A 10 -12.09 0.35 6.96
CA GLN A 10 -11.04 -0.21 6.10
C GLN A 10 -10.23 0.88 5.38
N LEU A 11 -10.91 1.86 4.77
CA LEU A 11 -10.27 2.97 4.06
C LEU A 11 -9.58 3.96 5.01
N THR A 12 -10.08 4.07 6.25
CA THR A 12 -9.42 4.84 7.30
C THR A 12 -8.13 4.14 7.72
N ALA A 13 -8.17 2.82 7.96
CA ALA A 13 -6.97 2.05 8.30
C ALA A 13 -5.88 2.17 7.23
N ALA A 14 -6.23 2.02 5.95
CA ALA A 14 -5.26 2.12 4.85
C ALA A 14 -4.56 3.49 4.81
N ARG A 15 -5.31 4.59 5.00
CA ARG A 15 -4.74 5.95 5.09
C ARG A 15 -3.90 6.14 6.34
N SER A 16 -4.42 5.79 7.52
CA SER A 16 -3.68 5.93 8.78
C SER A 16 -2.36 5.16 8.75
N VAL A 17 -2.34 3.97 8.15
CA VAL A 17 -1.12 3.16 7.95
C VAL A 17 -0.13 3.89 7.04
N GLN A 18 -0.57 4.38 5.88
CA GLN A 18 0.29 5.10 4.95
C GLN A 18 0.90 6.34 5.60
N ASP A 19 0.07 7.14 6.29
CA ASP A 19 0.51 8.37 6.96
C ASP A 19 1.47 8.08 8.11
N ALA A 20 1.19 7.05 8.91
CA ALA A 20 2.06 6.63 10.00
C ALA A 20 3.40 6.08 9.48
N PHE A 21 3.37 5.26 8.43
CA PHE A 21 4.57 4.77 7.78
C PHE A 21 5.42 5.92 7.23
N ALA A 22 4.83 6.84 6.46
CA ALA A 22 5.55 7.96 5.87
C ALA A 22 6.22 8.86 6.93
N GLN A 23 5.53 9.10 8.05
CA GLN A 23 6.08 9.87 9.16
C GLN A 23 7.21 9.12 9.88
N ALA A 24 7.02 7.83 10.19
CA ALA A 24 8.04 7.01 10.84
C ALA A 24 9.29 6.85 9.96
N PHE A 25 9.10 6.70 8.64
CA PHE A 25 10.18 6.64 7.66
C PHE A 25 10.97 7.96 7.62
N ARG A 26 10.28 9.11 7.52
CA ARG A 26 10.94 10.43 7.54
C ARG A 26 11.74 10.65 8.83
N LEU A 27 11.17 10.31 9.99
CA LEU A 27 11.89 10.41 11.26
C LEU A 27 13.12 9.49 11.31
N THR A 28 13.13 8.38 10.56
CA THR A 28 14.30 7.51 10.46
C THR A 28 15.42 8.15 9.65
N LEU A 29 15.09 8.89 8.61
CA LEU A 29 16.08 9.53 7.74
C LEU A 29 16.61 10.86 8.31
N ASP A 30 15.73 11.66 8.91
CA ASP A 30 16.02 13.08 9.17
C ASP A 30 16.32 13.39 10.64
N ALA A 31 15.93 12.52 11.58
CA ALA A 31 16.00 12.82 13.01
C ALA A 31 17.09 12.03 13.75
N ALA A 32 17.74 12.68 14.69
CA ALA A 32 18.60 12.01 15.67
C ALA A 32 17.78 11.04 16.54
N ASP A 33 18.43 10.01 17.09
CA ASP A 33 17.76 8.89 17.80
C ASP A 33 16.79 9.31 18.91
N ALA A 34 17.11 10.36 19.68
CA ALA A 34 16.23 10.84 20.74
C ALA A 34 14.97 11.51 20.16
N ALA A 35 15.14 12.35 19.14
CA ALA A 35 14.04 13.04 18.48
C ALA A 35 13.16 12.08 17.67
N ARG A 36 13.75 11.06 17.03
CA ARG A 36 13.01 9.98 16.35
C ARG A 36 12.11 9.27 17.34
N ARG A 37 12.67 8.72 18.44
CA ARG A 37 11.89 7.96 19.44
C ARG A 37 10.75 8.78 20.04
N ASP A 38 10.99 10.04 20.36
CA ASP A 38 9.98 10.98 20.86
C ASP A 38 8.90 11.28 19.79
N GLY A 39 9.30 11.44 18.53
CA GLY A 39 8.38 11.55 17.39
C GLY A 39 7.51 10.30 17.21
N ILE A 40 8.11 9.11 17.23
CA ILE A 40 7.41 7.83 17.13
C ILE A 40 6.41 7.64 18.28
N ALA A 41 6.80 7.98 19.51
CA ALA A 41 5.91 7.89 20.67
C ALA A 41 4.66 8.78 20.52
N ARG A 42 4.73 9.88 19.76
CA ARG A 42 3.57 10.73 19.44
C ARG A 42 2.69 10.19 18.31
N LEU A 43 3.20 9.31 17.45
CA LEU A 43 2.40 8.71 16.36
C LEU A 43 1.44 7.63 16.86
N ALA A 44 1.78 6.94 17.93
CA ALA A 44 1.01 5.80 18.43
C ALA A 44 -0.37 6.16 19.05
N PRO A 45 -0.52 7.21 19.89
CA PRO A 45 -1.79 7.47 20.56
C PRO A 45 -2.99 7.66 19.62
N PRO A 46 -2.92 8.46 18.53
CA PRO A 46 -4.05 8.59 17.60
C PRO A 46 -4.46 7.27 16.94
N LEU A 47 -3.50 6.39 16.65
CA LEU A 47 -3.76 5.06 16.08
C LEU A 47 -4.49 4.16 17.08
N LEU A 48 -4.02 4.15 18.34
CA LEU A 48 -4.63 3.38 19.43
C LEU A 48 -6.01 3.92 19.81
N ASP A 49 -6.20 5.24 19.83
CA ASP A 49 -7.50 5.88 20.05
C ASP A 49 -8.50 5.42 19.00
N TRP A 50 -8.12 5.45 17.71
CA TRP A 50 -8.96 4.99 16.62
C TRP A 50 -9.35 3.51 16.77
N CYS A 51 -8.44 2.64 17.21
CA CYS A 51 -8.76 1.26 17.52
C CYS A 51 -9.80 1.16 18.65
N ARG A 52 -9.60 1.87 19.75
CA ARG A 52 -10.49 1.87 20.94
C ARG A 52 -11.90 2.36 20.65
N MET A 53 -12.07 3.24 19.66
CA MET A 53 -13.37 3.75 19.19
C MET A 53 -14.23 2.69 18.49
N ALA A 54 -13.75 1.46 18.25
CA ALA A 54 -14.58 0.41 17.67
C ALA A 54 -15.61 -0.14 18.68
N ALA A 55 -16.78 -0.55 18.17
CA ALA A 55 -17.84 -1.14 18.97
C ALA A 55 -17.53 -2.61 19.29
N GLY A 56 -17.03 -2.85 20.50
CA GLY A 56 -16.73 -4.19 21.02
C GLY A 56 -15.32 -4.69 20.72
N ASP A 57 -14.89 -5.70 21.47
CA ASP A 57 -13.49 -6.14 21.50
C ASP A 57 -13.04 -6.81 20.20
N GLU A 58 -13.95 -7.54 19.52
CA GLU A 58 -13.67 -8.12 18.21
C GLU A 58 -13.37 -7.05 17.15
N ALA A 59 -14.15 -5.95 17.14
CA ALA A 59 -13.96 -4.86 16.21
C ALA A 59 -12.68 -4.06 16.52
N ARG A 60 -12.31 -3.92 17.80
CA ARG A 60 -11.05 -3.31 18.24
C ARG A 60 -9.85 -4.15 17.78
N ALA A 61 -9.90 -5.45 18.01
CA ALA A 61 -8.87 -6.39 17.59
C ALA A 61 -8.71 -6.39 16.06
N LEU A 62 -9.82 -6.33 15.31
CA LEU A 62 -9.76 -6.22 13.86
C LEU A 62 -9.13 -4.90 13.38
N ARG A 63 -9.47 -3.76 14.00
CA ARG A 63 -8.82 -2.48 13.69
C ARG A 63 -7.31 -2.53 13.94
N GLN A 64 -6.88 -3.15 15.04
CA GLN A 64 -5.46 -3.34 15.34
C GLN A 64 -4.77 -4.25 14.33
N ALA A 65 -5.41 -5.38 13.96
CA ALA A 65 -4.88 -6.29 12.93
C ALA A 65 -4.74 -5.59 11.56
N LEU A 66 -5.70 -4.72 11.17
CA LEU A 66 -5.58 -3.90 9.97
C LEU A 66 -4.37 -2.95 10.04
N LEU A 67 -4.17 -2.25 11.16
CA LEU A 67 -3.01 -1.36 11.32
C LEU A 67 -1.69 -2.13 11.24
N PHE A 68 -1.56 -3.21 11.98
CA PHE A 68 -0.32 -3.98 12.06
C PHE A 68 -0.01 -4.66 10.73
N SER A 69 -1.01 -5.29 10.10
CA SER A 69 -0.87 -5.87 8.75
C SER A 69 -0.43 -4.83 7.73
N GLY A 70 -1.01 -3.62 7.82
CA GLY A 70 -0.67 -2.53 6.92
C GLY A 70 0.75 -2.04 7.11
N LEU A 71 1.15 -1.73 8.35
CA LEU A 71 2.48 -1.26 8.69
C LEU A 71 3.56 -2.29 8.31
N ASP A 72 3.30 -3.57 8.55
CA ASP A 72 4.19 -4.65 8.17
C ASP A 72 4.35 -4.75 6.64
N GLN A 73 3.26 -4.66 5.87
CA GLN A 73 3.33 -4.68 4.40
C GLN A 73 4.11 -3.49 3.83
N TRP A 74 3.95 -2.28 4.38
CA TRP A 74 4.78 -1.14 4.02
C TRP A 74 6.26 -1.39 4.36
N GLY A 75 6.54 -1.92 5.54
CA GLY A 75 7.90 -2.26 5.97
C GLY A 75 8.58 -3.30 5.07
N GLN A 76 7.85 -4.36 4.70
CA GLN A 76 8.35 -5.38 3.79
C GLN A 76 8.63 -4.83 2.39
N ALA A 77 7.77 -3.95 1.87
CA ALA A 77 7.98 -3.33 0.57
C ALA A 77 9.20 -2.38 0.60
N TRP A 78 9.35 -1.53 1.61
CA TRP A 78 10.45 -0.56 1.63
C TRP A 78 11.79 -1.17 2.05
N SER A 79 11.81 -2.17 2.93
CA SER A 79 13.06 -2.84 3.31
C SER A 79 13.76 -3.53 2.13
N ARG A 80 13.01 -3.97 1.12
CA ARG A 80 13.60 -4.52 -0.12
C ARG A 80 14.28 -3.45 -0.97
N ALA A 81 13.74 -2.22 -0.97
CA ALA A 81 14.28 -1.11 -1.75
C ALA A 81 15.44 -0.39 -1.02
N TYR A 82 15.34 -0.22 0.30
CA TYR A 82 16.22 0.65 1.08
C TYR A 82 17.00 -0.08 2.20
N GLY A 83 16.82 -1.39 2.34
CA GLY A 83 17.42 -2.20 3.40
C GLY A 83 16.70 -2.10 4.74
N ALA A 84 17.03 -3.01 5.65
CA ALA A 84 16.37 -3.11 6.95
C ALA A 84 16.61 -1.90 7.86
N GLY A 85 17.77 -1.25 7.77
CA GLY A 85 18.11 -0.07 8.59
C GLY A 85 17.14 1.10 8.39
N ALA A 86 16.64 1.27 7.16
CA ALA A 86 15.68 2.32 6.82
C ALA A 86 14.31 2.13 7.52
N MET A 87 14.03 0.94 8.07
CA MET A 87 12.78 0.61 8.76
C MET A 87 12.83 0.80 10.28
N THR A 88 13.93 1.36 10.82
CA THR A 88 14.12 1.50 12.28
C THR A 88 12.95 2.18 12.98
N GLY A 89 12.50 3.35 12.50
CA GLY A 89 11.37 4.07 13.10
C GLY A 89 10.04 3.32 12.97
N LEU A 90 9.86 2.52 11.90
CA LEU A 90 8.68 1.67 11.76
C LEU A 90 8.69 0.53 12.79
N SER A 91 9.84 -0.10 13.01
CA SER A 91 10.00 -1.13 14.05
C SER A 91 9.77 -0.56 15.45
N GLU A 92 10.26 0.65 15.74
CA GLU A 92 9.98 1.38 16.98
C GLU A 92 8.47 1.63 17.14
N LEU A 93 7.77 2.09 16.10
CA LEU A 93 6.33 2.33 16.13
C LEU A 93 5.54 1.04 16.39
N LEU A 94 5.89 -0.05 15.70
CA LEU A 94 5.27 -1.36 15.92
C LEU A 94 5.50 -1.86 17.34
N GLY A 95 6.68 -1.59 17.93
CA GLY A 95 6.96 -1.87 19.33
C GLY A 95 6.02 -1.13 20.26
N VAL A 96 5.92 0.20 20.14
CA VAL A 96 5.03 1.03 20.97
C VAL A 96 3.56 0.58 20.86
N LEU A 97 3.11 0.22 19.66
CA LEU A 97 1.74 -0.22 19.45
C LEU A 97 1.46 -1.60 20.06
N ARG A 98 2.44 -2.52 20.03
CA ARG A 98 2.32 -3.86 20.64
C ARG A 98 2.46 -3.84 22.15
N ASP A 99 3.30 -2.96 22.70
CA ASP A 99 3.46 -2.80 24.16
C ASP A 99 2.16 -2.34 24.84
N ALA A 100 1.22 -1.78 24.09
CA ALA A 100 -0.11 -1.40 24.58
C ALA A 100 -1.09 -2.59 24.70
N LEU A 101 -0.70 -3.80 24.29
CA LEU A 101 -1.54 -4.99 24.30
C LEU A 101 -1.25 -5.85 25.54
N ASP A 102 -2.31 -6.23 26.25
CA ASP A 102 -2.24 -7.34 27.19
C ASP A 102 -2.29 -8.70 26.44
N PRO A 103 -1.98 -9.82 27.10
CA PRO A 103 -1.98 -11.13 26.44
C PRO A 103 -3.32 -11.54 25.81
N ALA A 104 -4.45 -11.09 26.34
CA ALA A 104 -5.77 -11.42 25.79
C ALA A 104 -6.05 -10.59 24.52
N ALA A 105 -5.67 -9.32 24.54
CA ALA A 105 -5.74 -8.43 23.38
C ALA A 105 -4.82 -8.93 22.25
N GLU A 106 -3.59 -9.34 22.56
CA GLU A 106 -2.66 -9.92 21.58
C GLU A 106 -3.26 -11.18 20.93
N ALA A 107 -3.84 -12.08 21.72
CA ALA A 107 -4.51 -13.28 21.20
C ALA A 107 -5.71 -12.93 20.29
N ALA A 108 -6.50 -11.91 20.66
CA ALA A 108 -7.62 -11.45 19.85
C ALA A 108 -7.15 -10.84 18.52
N VAL A 109 -6.06 -10.07 18.53
CA VAL A 109 -5.43 -9.52 17.32
C VAL A 109 -4.91 -10.65 16.42
N GLN A 110 -4.28 -11.67 17.00
CA GLN A 110 -3.82 -12.84 16.24
C GLN A 110 -4.97 -13.61 15.57
N ALA A 111 -6.11 -13.75 16.25
CA ALA A 111 -7.30 -14.33 15.66
C ALA A 111 -7.88 -13.46 14.53
N ALA A 112 -7.82 -12.14 14.67
CA ALA A 112 -8.24 -11.20 13.63
C ALA A 112 -7.31 -11.24 12.41
N PHE A 113 -5.99 -11.40 12.59
CA PHE A 113 -5.04 -11.65 11.50
C PHE A 113 -5.40 -12.88 10.69
N ALA A 114 -5.64 -14.01 11.36
CA ALA A 114 -6.02 -15.25 10.69
C ALA A 114 -7.28 -15.08 9.84
N ARG A 115 -8.26 -14.28 10.31
CA ARG A 115 -9.47 -13.95 9.54
C ARG A 115 -9.19 -13.05 8.35
N LEU A 116 -8.30 -12.07 8.51
CA LEU A 116 -7.87 -11.21 7.40
C LEU A 116 -7.20 -12.04 6.29
N ASP A 117 -6.39 -13.03 6.64
CA ASP A 117 -5.67 -13.84 5.65
C ASP A 117 -6.50 -14.96 5.02
N ALA A 118 -7.54 -15.44 5.71
CA ALA A 118 -8.33 -16.59 5.27
C ALA A 118 -9.11 -16.39 3.96
N ASP A 119 -9.49 -15.15 3.62
CA ASP A 119 -10.26 -14.86 2.41
C ASP A 119 -9.82 -13.55 1.76
N GLU A 120 -9.47 -13.61 0.47
CA GLU A 120 -9.09 -12.43 -0.33
C GLU A 120 -10.20 -11.35 -0.39
N SER A 121 -11.46 -11.74 -0.20
CA SER A 121 -12.62 -10.81 -0.23
C SER A 121 -12.86 -10.12 1.11
N GLY A 122 -12.41 -10.72 2.22
CA GLY A 122 -12.48 -10.12 3.55
C GLY A 122 -11.60 -8.88 3.65
N ALA A 123 -12.19 -7.77 4.11
CA ALA A 123 -11.54 -6.48 4.19
C ALA A 123 -10.91 -6.02 2.84
N PHE A 124 -11.58 -6.33 1.73
CA PHE A 124 -11.06 -6.08 0.39
C PHE A 124 -10.74 -4.59 0.15
N ALA A 125 -11.56 -3.66 0.65
CA ALA A 125 -11.30 -2.24 0.45
C ALA A 125 -9.98 -1.80 1.11
N PHE A 126 -9.66 -2.35 2.29
CA PHE A 126 -8.37 -2.12 2.94
C PHE A 126 -7.23 -2.74 2.13
N LYS A 127 -7.34 -4.02 1.76
CA LYS A 127 -6.32 -4.75 1.01
C LYS A 127 -5.99 -4.11 -0.33
N ALA A 128 -7.02 -3.66 -1.04
CA ALA A 128 -6.89 -3.01 -2.34
C ALA A 128 -6.25 -1.63 -2.20
N GLU A 129 -6.73 -0.79 -1.26
CA GLU A 129 -6.20 0.56 -1.09
C GLU A 129 -4.76 0.56 -0.57
N LEU A 130 -4.45 -0.32 0.39
CA LEU A 130 -3.10 -0.49 0.94
C LEU A 130 -2.09 -0.92 -0.15
N ARG A 131 -2.40 -1.96 -0.93
CA ARG A 131 -1.49 -2.44 -1.97
C ARG A 131 -1.30 -1.38 -3.06
N LYS A 132 -2.40 -0.75 -3.51
CA LYS A 132 -2.33 0.32 -4.49
C LYS A 132 -1.46 1.48 -3.99
N SER A 133 -1.61 1.93 -2.75
CA SER A 133 -0.79 3.04 -2.21
C SER A 133 0.69 2.67 -2.09
N ILE A 134 1.02 1.45 -1.66
CA ILE A 134 2.38 0.89 -1.68
C ILE A 134 2.95 0.92 -3.11
N PHE A 135 2.21 0.40 -4.10
CA PHE A 135 2.69 0.29 -5.48
C PHE A 135 2.90 1.66 -6.13
N VAL A 136 1.97 2.59 -5.93
CA VAL A 136 2.08 3.95 -6.44
C VAL A 136 3.24 4.70 -5.79
N ALA A 137 3.49 4.51 -4.49
CA ALA A 137 4.62 5.13 -3.82
C ALA A 137 5.98 4.53 -4.26
N LEU A 138 6.05 3.22 -4.53
CA LEU A 138 7.24 2.61 -5.16
C LEU A 138 7.44 3.12 -6.59
N TRP A 139 6.36 3.29 -7.36
CA TRP A 139 6.44 3.89 -8.69
C TRP A 139 6.93 5.35 -8.62
N HIS A 140 6.45 6.15 -7.66
CA HIS A 140 6.96 7.50 -7.43
C HIS A 140 8.45 7.52 -7.10
N THR A 141 8.92 6.53 -6.34
CA THR A 141 10.35 6.35 -6.08
C THR A 141 11.10 6.02 -7.36
N LEU A 142 10.59 5.07 -8.15
CA LEU A 142 11.17 4.66 -9.42
C LEU A 142 11.37 5.83 -10.39
N ILE A 143 10.38 6.70 -10.53
CA ILE A 143 10.46 7.83 -11.49
C ILE A 143 11.29 9.01 -10.98
N ALA A 144 11.64 9.02 -9.69
CA ALA A 144 12.53 10.00 -9.09
C ALA A 144 14.00 9.52 -9.07
N GLU A 145 14.25 8.26 -9.42
CA GLU A 145 15.58 7.67 -9.44
C GLU A 145 16.36 8.09 -10.68
N GLU A 146 17.61 8.49 -10.47
CA GLU A 146 18.52 8.94 -11.54
C GLU A 146 19.53 7.84 -11.92
N ASP A 147 19.78 6.90 -11.01
CA ASP A 147 20.64 5.75 -11.27
C ASP A 147 19.89 4.61 -11.96
N ARG A 148 20.41 4.14 -13.10
CA ARG A 148 19.76 3.11 -13.91
C ARG A 148 19.64 1.78 -13.20
N ASP A 149 20.64 1.37 -12.42
CA ASP A 149 20.65 0.07 -11.76
C ASP A 149 19.65 0.08 -10.60
N ALA A 150 19.63 1.15 -9.81
CA ALA A 150 18.64 1.38 -8.76
C ALA A 150 17.22 1.45 -9.32
N ALA A 151 17.01 2.18 -10.42
CA ALA A 151 15.71 2.27 -11.08
C ALA A 151 15.25 0.91 -11.62
N THR A 152 16.16 0.14 -12.22
CA THR A 152 15.87 -1.22 -12.69
C THR A 152 15.48 -2.15 -11.53
N ALA A 153 16.18 -2.06 -10.39
CA ALA A 153 15.85 -2.83 -9.20
C ALA A 153 14.46 -2.49 -8.65
N LEU A 154 14.11 -1.19 -8.58
CA LEU A 154 12.79 -0.72 -8.16
C LEU A 154 11.68 -1.17 -9.13
N ALA A 155 11.92 -1.10 -10.44
CA ALA A 155 10.97 -1.56 -11.45
C ALA A 155 10.71 -3.07 -11.33
N ASN A 156 11.77 -3.88 -11.16
CA ASN A 156 11.66 -5.32 -10.95
C ASN A 156 10.90 -5.65 -9.65
N GLN A 157 11.17 -4.92 -8.56
CA GLN A 157 10.47 -5.08 -7.30
C GLN A 157 8.97 -4.77 -7.47
N LEU A 158 8.64 -3.64 -8.08
CA LEU A 158 7.25 -3.24 -8.31
C LEU A 158 6.52 -4.25 -9.20
N GLY A 159 7.14 -4.71 -10.29
CA GLY A 159 6.60 -5.76 -11.15
C GLY A 159 6.34 -7.06 -10.38
N GLY A 160 7.29 -7.49 -9.54
CA GLY A 160 7.14 -8.67 -8.69
C GLY A 160 5.99 -8.55 -7.69
N LEU A 161 5.78 -7.38 -7.10
CA LEU A 161 4.65 -7.13 -6.19
C LEU A 161 3.29 -7.14 -6.89
N LEU A 162 3.22 -6.57 -8.10
CA LEU A 162 2.01 -6.61 -8.93
C LEU A 162 1.63 -8.05 -9.29
N LEU A 163 2.60 -8.86 -9.73
CA LEU A 163 2.38 -10.28 -10.05
C LEU A 163 2.06 -11.10 -8.80
N GLY A 164 2.75 -10.86 -7.69
CA GLY A 164 2.48 -11.51 -6.41
C GLY A 164 1.07 -11.22 -5.89
N THR A 165 0.50 -10.05 -6.20
CA THR A 165 -0.89 -9.72 -5.86
C THR A 165 -1.89 -10.61 -6.62
N LEU A 166 -1.61 -10.93 -7.88
CA LEU A 166 -2.47 -11.83 -8.67
C LEU A 166 -2.43 -13.26 -8.10
N GLN A 167 -1.28 -13.70 -7.60
CA GLN A 167 -1.12 -15.01 -6.97
C GLN A 167 -1.81 -15.07 -5.60
N ALA A 168 -1.64 -14.03 -4.78
CA ALA A 168 -2.23 -13.95 -3.44
C ALA A 168 -3.76 -13.72 -3.48
N MET A 169 -4.28 -13.12 -4.55
CA MET A 169 -5.70 -12.82 -4.74
C MET A 169 -6.19 -13.28 -6.11
N PRO A 170 -6.40 -14.59 -6.33
CA PRO A 170 -6.69 -15.12 -7.66
C PRO A 170 -7.99 -14.60 -8.29
N ARG A 171 -9.01 -14.26 -7.47
CA ARG A 171 -10.30 -13.79 -8.02
C ARG A 171 -10.36 -12.28 -8.11
N HIS A 172 -9.74 -11.56 -7.16
CA HIS A 172 -9.91 -10.11 -7.03
C HIS A 172 -8.64 -9.29 -7.23
N GLY A 173 -7.45 -9.91 -7.24
CA GLY A 173 -6.16 -9.21 -7.36
C GLY A 173 -6.02 -8.38 -8.63
N TRP A 174 -6.64 -8.83 -9.73
CA TRP A 174 -6.67 -8.09 -10.99
C TRP A 174 -7.27 -6.69 -10.84
N VAL A 175 -8.23 -6.47 -9.92
CA VAL A 175 -8.84 -5.15 -9.68
C VAL A 175 -7.81 -4.19 -9.11
N VAL A 176 -7.00 -4.68 -8.18
CA VAL A 176 -5.93 -3.91 -7.51
C VAL A 176 -4.85 -3.53 -8.52
N VAL A 177 -4.40 -4.50 -9.33
CA VAL A 177 -3.40 -4.26 -10.37
C VAL A 177 -3.94 -3.30 -11.42
N ALA A 178 -5.14 -3.53 -11.97
CA ALA A 178 -5.75 -2.64 -12.96
C ALA A 178 -5.91 -1.21 -12.44
N SER A 179 -6.36 -1.06 -11.18
CA SER A 179 -6.54 0.24 -10.53
C SER A 179 -5.20 0.95 -10.30
N THR A 180 -4.15 0.21 -9.97
CA THR A 180 -2.77 0.74 -9.83
C THR A 180 -2.24 1.25 -11.17
N LEU A 181 -2.38 0.46 -12.24
CA LEU A 181 -1.94 0.86 -13.58
C LEU A 181 -2.70 2.08 -14.07
N ALA A 182 -4.02 2.14 -13.83
CA ALA A 182 -4.83 3.30 -14.16
C ALA A 182 -4.36 4.55 -13.40
N ASP A 183 -4.05 4.45 -12.10
CA ASP A 183 -3.58 5.59 -11.30
C ASP A 183 -2.23 6.11 -11.81
N ILE A 184 -1.30 5.20 -12.15
CA ILE A 184 -0.02 5.57 -12.79
C ILE A 184 -0.26 6.29 -14.12
N GLN A 185 -1.09 5.72 -15.00
CA GLN A 185 -1.39 6.33 -16.31
C GLN A 185 -2.05 7.71 -16.17
N ILE A 186 -2.99 7.86 -15.24
CA ILE A 186 -3.64 9.15 -14.95
C ILE A 186 -2.59 10.16 -14.46
N ARG A 187 -1.69 9.79 -13.56
CA ARG A 187 -0.64 10.68 -13.06
C ARG A 187 0.33 11.11 -14.16
N CYS A 188 0.72 10.20 -15.05
CA CYS A 188 1.52 10.56 -16.23
C CYS A 188 0.80 11.61 -17.09
N LEU A 189 -0.51 11.42 -17.35
CA LEU A 189 -1.31 12.31 -18.19
C LEU A 189 -1.64 13.65 -17.52
N ALA A 190 -1.99 13.64 -16.23
CA ALA A 190 -2.50 14.80 -15.50
C ALA A 190 -1.39 15.71 -14.97
N HIS A 191 -0.25 15.13 -14.62
CA HIS A 191 0.84 15.85 -13.94
C HIS A 191 2.15 15.86 -14.74
N GLY A 192 2.14 15.32 -15.97
CA GLY A 192 3.35 15.28 -16.81
C GLY A 192 4.47 14.46 -16.17
N LEU A 193 4.16 13.47 -15.34
CA LEU A 193 5.15 12.58 -14.74
C LEU A 193 5.65 11.56 -15.77
N ALA A 194 6.91 11.15 -15.63
CA ALA A 194 7.56 10.12 -16.46
C ALA A 194 7.40 10.34 -17.98
N GLN A 195 7.56 11.59 -18.43
CA GLN A 195 7.39 11.98 -19.85
C GLN A 195 8.66 11.81 -20.67
N ASP A 196 9.83 11.78 -20.04
CA ASP A 196 11.12 11.64 -20.68
C ASP A 196 12.13 10.88 -19.79
N GLY A 197 13.31 10.65 -20.36
CA GLY A 197 14.47 10.09 -19.67
C GLY A 197 14.25 8.69 -19.09
N LEU A 198 14.98 8.41 -18.02
CA LEU A 198 14.97 7.12 -17.34
C LEU A 198 13.58 6.80 -16.74
N ALA A 199 12.89 7.81 -16.22
CA ALA A 199 11.56 7.66 -15.64
C ALA A 199 10.53 7.13 -16.65
N GLN A 200 10.53 7.68 -17.87
CA GLN A 200 9.67 7.19 -18.96
C GLN A 200 10.06 5.76 -19.37
N GLU A 201 11.35 5.52 -19.58
CA GLU A 201 11.87 4.23 -19.99
C GLU A 201 11.48 3.12 -19.01
N MET A 202 11.73 3.32 -17.72
CA MET A 202 11.43 2.34 -16.68
C MET A 202 9.92 2.11 -16.51
N THR A 203 9.10 3.17 -16.62
CA THR A 203 7.64 3.03 -16.58
C THR A 203 7.13 2.21 -17.77
N GLN A 204 7.64 2.44 -18.97
CA GLN A 204 7.27 1.66 -20.15
C GLN A 204 7.73 0.20 -20.04
N GLN A 205 8.96 -0.03 -19.57
CA GLN A 205 9.49 -1.38 -19.35
C GLN A 205 8.67 -2.16 -18.32
N LEU A 206 8.29 -1.52 -17.21
CA LEU A 206 7.41 -2.13 -16.20
C LEU A 206 6.09 -2.61 -16.82
N PHE A 207 5.42 -1.77 -17.62
CA PHE A 207 4.15 -2.11 -18.25
C PHE A 207 4.32 -3.21 -19.31
N ALA A 208 5.40 -3.15 -20.10
CA ALA A 208 5.73 -4.16 -21.10
C ALA A 208 6.03 -5.51 -20.46
N ALA A 209 6.87 -5.54 -19.42
CA ALA A 209 7.21 -6.75 -18.68
C ALA A 209 5.97 -7.37 -18.02
N LEU A 210 5.11 -6.54 -17.41
CA LEU A 210 3.85 -7.01 -16.85
C LEU A 210 2.96 -7.61 -17.95
N ALA A 211 2.78 -6.94 -19.08
CA ALA A 211 1.98 -7.47 -20.18
C ALA A 211 2.51 -8.82 -20.72
N GLN A 212 3.82 -8.99 -20.78
CA GLN A 212 4.46 -10.24 -21.21
C GLN A 212 4.28 -11.38 -20.20
N ALA A 213 4.31 -11.09 -18.90
CA ALA A 213 4.14 -12.08 -17.83
C ALA A 213 2.69 -12.58 -17.69
N LEU A 214 1.71 -11.81 -18.16
CA LEU A 214 0.28 -12.16 -18.07
C LEU A 214 -0.19 -13.05 -19.22
N SER A 215 -1.09 -13.99 -18.91
CA SER A 215 -1.86 -14.71 -19.93
C SER A 215 -2.73 -13.74 -20.76
N ALA A 216 -3.20 -14.19 -21.93
CA ALA A 216 -4.01 -13.35 -22.80
C ALA A 216 -5.32 -12.88 -22.12
N GLU A 217 -5.96 -13.75 -21.33
CA GLU A 217 -7.18 -13.39 -20.60
C GLU A 217 -6.90 -12.38 -19.47
N GLU A 218 -5.87 -12.62 -18.66
CA GLU A 218 -5.49 -11.70 -17.58
C GLU A 218 -5.07 -10.34 -18.13
N ARG A 219 -4.29 -10.33 -19.22
CA ARG A 219 -3.88 -9.10 -19.91
C ARG A 219 -5.08 -8.31 -20.39
N LYS A 220 -6.06 -8.97 -21.04
CA LYS A 220 -7.30 -8.32 -21.48
C LYS A 220 -8.07 -7.74 -20.30
N ARG A 221 -8.20 -8.50 -19.20
CA ARG A 221 -8.94 -8.08 -18.01
C ARG A 221 -8.28 -6.89 -17.30
N ILE A 222 -6.97 -6.96 -17.09
CA ILE A 222 -6.20 -5.99 -16.32
C ILE A 222 -5.98 -4.72 -17.14
N LEU A 223 -5.39 -4.83 -18.33
CA LEU A 223 -5.09 -3.66 -19.16
C LEU A 223 -6.37 -3.03 -19.73
N GLY A 224 -7.37 -3.86 -20.05
CA GLY A 224 -8.69 -3.37 -20.43
C GLY A 224 -9.37 -2.62 -19.29
N GLY A 225 -9.35 -3.16 -18.08
CA GLY A 225 -9.89 -2.49 -16.89
C GLY A 225 -9.18 -1.17 -16.58
N ALA A 226 -7.84 -1.14 -16.65
CA ALA A 226 -7.05 0.06 -16.47
C ALA A 226 -7.40 1.13 -17.52
N GLY A 227 -7.46 0.75 -18.80
CA GLY A 227 -7.81 1.64 -19.90
C GLY A 227 -9.21 2.24 -19.76
N GLN A 228 -10.20 1.45 -19.35
CA GLN A 228 -11.56 1.97 -19.11
C GLN A 228 -11.59 3.00 -17.96
N ALA A 229 -10.83 2.78 -16.89
CA ALA A 229 -10.73 3.75 -15.80
C ALA A 229 -10.09 5.08 -16.25
N VAL A 230 -9.04 5.03 -17.07
CA VAL A 230 -8.41 6.23 -17.66
C VAL A 230 -9.39 6.98 -18.56
N ILE A 231 -10.15 6.27 -19.41
CA ILE A 231 -11.16 6.88 -20.29
C ILE A 231 -12.26 7.57 -19.46
N ALA A 232 -12.79 6.90 -18.44
CA ALA A 232 -13.81 7.47 -17.56
C ALA A 232 -13.31 8.74 -16.86
N TRP A 233 -12.06 8.74 -16.38
CA TRP A 233 -11.43 9.92 -15.80
C TRP A 233 -11.32 11.08 -16.81
N GLN A 234 -10.85 10.81 -18.04
CA GLN A 234 -10.77 11.84 -19.08
C GLN A 234 -12.14 12.45 -19.42
N GLN A 235 -13.19 11.62 -19.46
CA GLN A 235 -14.56 12.08 -19.69
C GLN A 235 -15.05 12.98 -18.55
N ALA A 236 -14.78 12.61 -17.29
CA ALA A 236 -15.13 13.43 -16.13
C ALA A 236 -14.39 14.78 -16.11
N GLN A 237 -13.11 14.80 -16.50
CA GLN A 237 -12.33 16.04 -16.64
C GLN A 237 -12.90 16.97 -17.72
N ARG A 238 -13.32 16.43 -18.87
CA ARG A 238 -13.99 17.22 -19.91
C ARG A 238 -15.33 17.77 -19.45
N ALA A 239 -16.11 16.98 -18.71
CA ALA A 239 -17.41 17.40 -18.19
C ALA A 239 -17.33 18.50 -17.12
N THR A 240 -16.19 18.64 -16.43
CA THR A 240 -15.96 19.68 -15.41
C THR A 240 -15.29 20.93 -15.98
N ALA A 241 -14.75 20.87 -17.20
CA ALA A 241 -14.16 22.00 -17.92
C ALA A 241 -15.18 22.80 -18.77
N HIS A 242 -16.45 22.38 -18.77
CA HIS A 242 -17.59 23.03 -19.42
C HIS A 242 -18.53 23.63 -18.38
#